data_AF-A0A7V6T1T9-F1
#
_entry.id   AF-A0A7V6T1T9-F1
#
_cell.length_a   1.000
_cell.length_b   1.000
_cell.length_c   1.000
_cell.angle_alpha   90.00
_cell.angle_beta   90.00
_cell.angle_gamma   90.00
#
_symmetry.space_group_name_H-M   'P 1'
#
loop_
_entity.id
_entity.type
_entity.pdbx_description
1 polymer ?
#
loop_
_entity_poly.entity_id
_entity_poly.type
_entity_poly.pdbx_seq_one_letter_code
_entity_poly.pdbx_strand_id
1 'polypeptide(L)'
;MRIKDSRSIIFSDTPIPDLFIQDMMPKLSGNAVKSYLFLNSVFQNGSRKATRADLADRLGISEEAVDDSLLELQRMHLITVGDQDISINDLKMQELQKRYRPVSSSTPKEIVGREAIHKEREMIVNQINMTFFQGMMTFTWYDHIDRWFEVYGFDPEVMFVLFQEAANNNRLNGPGFAMRVAEDWASAGVKTYEQLSRYYTHFLKKNELKALVGKRLRRKMTEYDLKDVDMWVDEYGFGEDIIEEALSKTRGASNPSVRYVTAVLKDWYEHNLKTLEDVRSYEEKRTAEMSALRGKAASLRRDNRDNFTLDASRNTGVEVGTGIRMPRLMSDTTDEEHD
;
A
#
# COMPACT_ATOMS: atom_id res chain seq x y z
N MET A 1 3.92 35.13 -53.47
CA MET A 1 3.35 33.86 -53.95
C MET A 1 2.47 33.29 -52.84
N ARG A 2 1.16 33.05 -53.06
CA ARG A 2 0.28 32.40 -52.07
C ARG A 2 0.00 30.98 -52.56
N ILE A 3 0.53 29.98 -51.85
CA ILE A 3 0.20 28.58 -52.08
C ILE A 3 -1.21 28.38 -51.49
N LYS A 4 -2.20 28.06 -52.32
CA LYS A 4 -3.54 27.67 -51.87
C LYS A 4 -3.56 26.15 -51.75
N ASP A 5 -3.85 25.63 -50.56
CA ASP A 5 -4.29 24.25 -50.42
C ASP A 5 -5.69 24.15 -51.03
N SER A 6 -5.84 23.32 -52.06
CA SER A 6 -7.06 23.18 -52.85
C SER A 6 -7.71 21.81 -52.65
N ARG A 7 -7.55 21.21 -51.47
CA ARG A 7 -8.35 20.04 -51.10
C ARG A 7 -9.74 20.50 -50.66
N SER A 8 -10.79 19.98 -51.30
CA SER A 8 -12.17 20.22 -50.88
C SER A 8 -12.40 19.53 -49.53
N ILE A 9 -13.32 20.05 -48.70
CA ILE A 9 -13.68 19.46 -47.40
C ILE A 9 -14.16 18.00 -47.51
N ILE A 10 -14.58 17.58 -48.71
CA ILE A 10 -15.03 16.21 -49.00
C ILE A 10 -13.85 15.22 -48.94
N PHE A 11 -12.62 15.71 -49.13
CA PHE A 11 -11.39 14.92 -49.10
C PHE A 11 -10.47 15.32 -47.93
N SER A 12 -10.98 16.06 -46.93
CA SER A 12 -10.21 16.45 -45.75
C SER A 12 -10.44 15.48 -44.59
N ASP A 13 -9.36 15.07 -43.94
CA ASP A 13 -9.39 14.34 -42.68
C ASP A 13 -9.11 15.28 -41.51
N THR A 14 -9.71 15.00 -40.36
CA THR A 14 -9.43 15.73 -39.10
C THR A 14 -8.70 14.79 -38.14
N PRO A 15 -7.35 14.77 -38.12
CA PRO A 15 -6.59 14.04 -37.11
C PRO A 15 -6.96 14.46 -35.69
N ILE A 16 -7.17 13.44 -34.86
CA ILE A 16 -7.41 13.56 -33.42
C ILE A 16 -6.30 12.79 -32.70
N PRO A 17 -5.63 13.37 -31.70
CA PRO A 17 -4.62 12.65 -30.92
C PRO A 17 -5.23 11.44 -30.19
N ASP A 18 -4.54 10.30 -30.18
CA ASP A 18 -4.97 9.12 -29.41
C ASP A 18 -5.08 9.42 -27.91
N LEU A 19 -4.26 10.36 -27.41
CA LEU A 19 -4.37 10.93 -26.05
C LEU A 19 -5.77 11.47 -25.75
N PHE A 20 -6.43 12.11 -26.74
CA PHE A 20 -7.81 12.52 -26.57
C PHE A 20 -8.75 11.31 -26.50
N ILE A 21 -8.59 10.35 -27.42
CA ILE A 21 -9.49 9.19 -27.54
C ILE A 21 -9.44 8.30 -26.29
N GLN A 22 -8.25 8.02 -25.78
CA GLN A 22 -8.06 7.07 -24.69
C GLN A 22 -8.31 7.70 -23.31
N ASP A 23 -7.84 8.93 -23.08
CA ASP A 23 -7.79 9.48 -21.72
C ASP A 23 -8.84 10.59 -21.47
N MET A 24 -9.29 11.29 -22.50
CA MET A 24 -10.18 12.45 -22.37
C MET A 24 -11.62 12.13 -22.78
N MET A 25 -11.81 11.52 -23.96
CA MET A 25 -13.13 11.20 -24.53
C MET A 25 -14.03 10.41 -23.58
N PRO A 26 -13.57 9.37 -22.83
CA PRO A 26 -14.44 8.61 -21.94
C PRO A 26 -14.95 9.42 -20.73
N LYS A 27 -14.32 10.56 -20.43
CA LYS A 27 -14.66 11.43 -19.29
C LYS A 27 -15.61 12.56 -19.67
N LEU A 28 -15.89 12.73 -20.97
CA LEU A 28 -16.68 13.83 -21.51
C LEU A 28 -18.12 13.40 -21.80
N SER A 29 -19.05 14.35 -21.71
CA SER A 29 -20.39 14.17 -22.24
C SER A 29 -20.39 13.98 -23.77
N GLY A 30 -21.40 13.27 -24.29
CA GLY A 30 -21.52 13.05 -25.74
C GLY A 30 -21.61 14.36 -26.55
N ASN A 31 -22.21 15.41 -25.98
CA ASN A 31 -22.28 16.73 -26.62
C ASN A 31 -20.92 17.45 -26.60
N ALA A 32 -20.14 17.32 -25.52
CA ALA A 32 -18.79 17.84 -25.46
C ALA A 32 -17.84 17.14 -26.46
N VAL A 33 -17.95 15.80 -26.62
CA VAL A 33 -17.17 15.07 -27.63
C VAL A 33 -17.50 15.57 -29.04
N LYS A 34 -18.81 15.66 -29.38
CA LYS A 34 -19.26 16.21 -30.67
C LYS A 34 -18.72 17.62 -30.92
N SER A 35 -18.83 18.48 -29.92
CA SER A 35 -18.37 19.87 -29.98
C SER A 35 -16.86 19.96 -30.21
N TYR A 36 -16.07 19.16 -29.48
CA TYR A 36 -14.61 19.13 -29.64
C TYR A 36 -14.18 18.64 -31.03
N LEU A 37 -14.77 17.55 -31.52
CA LEU A 37 -14.47 17.02 -32.86
C LEU A 37 -14.81 18.04 -33.96
N PHE A 38 -15.95 18.70 -33.84
CA PHE A 38 -16.37 19.73 -34.79
C PHE A 38 -15.44 20.93 -34.75
N LEU A 39 -15.12 21.47 -33.56
CA LEU A 39 -14.16 22.57 -33.41
C LEU A 39 -12.80 22.22 -34.02
N ASN A 40 -12.30 21.01 -33.79
CA ASN A 40 -11.02 20.56 -34.36
C ASN A 40 -11.07 20.44 -35.89
N SER A 41 -12.20 20.01 -36.45
CA SER A 41 -12.40 19.96 -37.90
C SER A 41 -12.42 21.36 -38.54
N VAL A 42 -13.00 22.34 -37.84
CA VAL A 42 -13.05 23.73 -38.28
C VAL A 42 -11.68 24.38 -38.19
N PHE A 43 -10.95 24.14 -37.08
CA PHE A 43 -9.60 24.65 -36.87
C PHE A 43 -8.63 24.19 -37.97
N GLN A 44 -8.68 22.91 -38.34
CA GLN A 44 -7.75 22.33 -39.33
C GLN A 44 -8.09 22.70 -40.78
N ASN A 45 -9.37 22.93 -41.09
CA ASN A 45 -9.83 23.32 -42.43
C ASN A 45 -9.82 24.85 -42.67
N GLY A 46 -9.07 25.59 -41.85
CA GLY A 46 -8.86 27.04 -41.91
C GLY A 46 -9.85 27.83 -41.05
N SER A 47 -9.39 28.96 -40.47
CA SER A 47 -10.19 29.84 -39.59
C SER A 47 -11.51 30.29 -40.25
N ARG A 48 -12.57 29.53 -40.00
CA ARG A 48 -13.94 29.93 -40.29
C ARG A 48 -14.54 30.51 -39.02
N LYS A 49 -15.26 31.63 -39.14
CA LYS A 49 -16.13 32.10 -38.07
C LYS A 49 -17.21 31.03 -37.86
N ALA A 50 -17.28 30.47 -36.66
CA ALA A 50 -18.35 29.59 -36.25
C ALA A 50 -18.97 30.23 -35.00
N THR A 51 -20.19 30.73 -35.14
CA THR A 51 -20.94 31.30 -34.01
C THR A 51 -21.53 30.18 -33.15
N ARG A 52 -21.97 30.51 -31.93
CA ARG A 52 -22.62 29.54 -31.03
C ARG A 52 -23.89 28.93 -31.67
N ALA A 53 -24.67 29.76 -32.37
CA ALA A 53 -25.82 29.32 -33.15
C ALA A 53 -25.41 28.34 -34.28
N ASP A 54 -24.32 28.63 -35.00
CA ASP A 54 -23.82 27.72 -36.04
C ASP A 54 -23.41 26.35 -35.47
N LEU A 55 -22.82 26.32 -34.26
CA LEU A 55 -22.47 25.08 -33.57
C LEU A 55 -23.73 24.30 -33.18
N ALA A 56 -24.71 24.98 -32.58
CA ALA A 56 -25.98 24.38 -32.16
C ALA A 56 -26.70 23.71 -33.34
N ASP A 57 -26.87 24.45 -34.44
CA ASP A 57 -27.55 23.96 -35.65
C ASP A 57 -26.82 22.77 -36.29
N ARG A 58 -25.48 22.85 -36.43
CA ARG A 58 -24.70 21.79 -37.09
C ARG A 58 -24.57 20.53 -36.26
N LEU A 59 -24.57 20.65 -34.94
CA LEU A 59 -24.45 19.53 -34.01
C LEU A 59 -25.82 18.95 -33.61
N GLY A 60 -26.92 19.64 -33.94
CA GLY A 60 -28.28 19.25 -33.60
C GLY A 60 -28.53 19.30 -32.10
N ILE A 61 -28.00 20.31 -31.41
CA ILE A 61 -28.14 20.52 -29.95
C ILE A 61 -28.55 21.97 -29.67
N SER A 62 -29.05 22.26 -28.47
CA SER A 62 -29.41 23.64 -28.08
C SER A 62 -28.16 24.50 -27.87
N GLU A 63 -28.31 25.83 -27.99
CA GLU A 63 -27.22 26.76 -27.66
C GLU A 63 -26.76 26.63 -26.20
N GLU A 64 -27.68 26.37 -25.27
CA GLU A 64 -27.36 26.08 -23.87
C GLU A 64 -26.48 24.83 -23.74
N ALA A 65 -26.79 23.76 -24.48
CA ALA A 65 -25.97 22.55 -24.50
C ALA A 65 -24.60 22.76 -25.17
N VAL A 66 -24.49 23.72 -26.11
CA VAL A 66 -23.19 24.16 -26.64
C VAL A 66 -22.39 24.86 -25.56
N ASP A 67 -22.99 25.80 -24.83
CA ASP A 67 -22.29 26.53 -23.75
C ASP A 67 -21.82 25.57 -22.64
N ASP A 68 -22.67 24.63 -22.21
CA ASP A 68 -22.29 23.57 -21.26
C ASP A 68 -21.12 22.73 -21.78
N SER A 69 -21.17 22.36 -23.06
CA SER A 69 -20.11 21.59 -23.72
C SER A 69 -18.80 22.37 -23.74
N LEU A 70 -18.83 23.67 -24.06
CA LEU A 70 -17.64 24.52 -24.08
C LEU A 70 -17.03 24.68 -22.68
N LEU A 71 -17.87 24.86 -21.65
CA LEU A 71 -17.43 24.91 -20.26
C LEU A 71 -16.76 23.59 -19.82
N GLU A 72 -17.35 22.45 -20.18
CA GLU A 72 -16.80 21.13 -19.90
C GLU A 72 -15.42 20.94 -20.55
N LEU A 73 -15.30 21.28 -21.85
CA LEU A 73 -14.04 21.19 -22.59
C LEU A 73 -12.96 22.14 -22.04
N GLN A 74 -13.35 23.34 -21.61
CA GLN A 74 -12.44 24.30 -20.98
C GLN A 74 -11.96 23.82 -19.61
N ARG A 75 -12.85 23.23 -18.79
CA ARG A 75 -12.49 22.62 -17.50
C ARG A 75 -11.48 21.48 -17.65
N MET A 76 -11.59 20.73 -18.74
CA MET A 76 -10.64 19.65 -19.09
C MET A 76 -9.38 20.17 -19.81
N HIS A 77 -9.21 21.49 -19.93
CA HIS A 77 -8.09 22.16 -20.61
C HIS A 77 -7.89 21.75 -22.08
N LEU A 78 -8.95 21.28 -22.75
CA LEU A 78 -8.91 20.88 -24.16
C LEU A 78 -9.00 22.10 -25.10
N ILE A 79 -9.71 23.14 -24.64
CA ILE A 79 -9.86 24.41 -25.36
C ILE A 79 -9.66 25.58 -24.40
N THR A 80 -9.39 26.75 -24.96
CA THR A 80 -9.45 28.04 -24.27
C THR A 80 -10.47 28.92 -24.99
N VAL A 81 -11.46 29.40 -24.26
CA VAL A 81 -12.51 30.28 -24.78
C VAL A 81 -12.15 31.72 -24.41
N GLY A 82 -11.81 32.54 -25.41
CA GLY A 82 -11.60 33.97 -25.29
C GLY A 82 -12.87 34.77 -25.63
N ASP A 83 -12.77 36.10 -25.57
CA ASP A 83 -13.92 36.98 -25.82
C ASP A 83 -14.43 36.92 -27.27
N GLN A 84 -13.54 36.62 -28.23
CA GLN A 84 -13.85 36.62 -29.66
C GLN A 84 -13.43 35.36 -30.40
N ASP A 85 -12.65 34.50 -29.76
CA ASP A 85 -12.03 33.32 -30.36
C ASP A 85 -12.00 32.13 -29.42
N ILE A 86 -11.91 30.94 -30.01
CA ILE A 86 -11.72 29.68 -29.29
C ILE A 86 -10.42 29.08 -29.82
N SER A 87 -9.45 28.84 -28.94
CA SER A 87 -8.22 28.14 -29.30
C SER A 87 -8.28 26.69 -28.82
N ILE A 88 -7.86 25.77 -29.69
CA ILE A 88 -7.69 24.36 -29.32
C ILE A 88 -6.30 24.20 -28.71
N ASN A 89 -6.24 23.61 -27.53
CA ASN A 89 -4.97 23.42 -26.85
C ASN A 89 -4.25 22.17 -27.41
N ASP A 90 -2.95 22.27 -27.66
CA ASP A 90 -2.15 21.14 -28.14
C ASP A 90 -1.90 20.16 -27.00
N LEU A 91 -2.70 19.10 -26.96
CA LEU A 91 -2.61 18.04 -25.95
C LEU A 91 -1.24 17.37 -25.92
N LYS A 92 -0.61 17.20 -27.09
CA LYS A 92 0.72 16.58 -27.16
C LYS A 92 1.75 17.50 -26.54
N MET A 93 1.71 18.80 -26.87
CA MET A 93 2.63 19.78 -26.30
C MET A 93 2.43 19.97 -24.80
N GLN A 94 1.18 19.99 -24.32
CA GLN A 94 0.88 20.02 -22.89
C GLN A 94 1.51 18.82 -22.17
N GLU A 95 1.39 17.63 -22.74
CA GLU A 95 1.97 16.41 -22.17
C GLU A 95 3.51 16.45 -22.22
N LEU A 96 4.08 16.95 -23.31
CA LEU A 96 5.53 17.13 -23.47
C LEU A 96 6.09 18.13 -22.43
N GLN A 97 5.38 19.22 -22.15
CA GLN A 97 5.76 20.21 -21.14
C GLN A 97 5.70 19.67 -19.72
N LYS A 98 4.78 18.74 -19.41
CA LYS A 98 4.77 18.06 -18.10
C LYS A 98 6.00 17.18 -17.91
N ARG A 99 6.47 16.54 -18.99
CA ARG A 99 7.53 15.53 -18.97
C ARG A 99 8.93 16.12 -19.14
N TYR A 100 9.09 17.21 -19.87
CA TYR A 100 10.41 17.76 -20.21
C TYR A 100 10.90 18.78 -19.18
N ARG A 101 11.75 18.31 -18.25
CA ARG A 101 12.66 19.17 -17.49
C ARG A 101 13.91 19.39 -18.35
N PRO A 102 14.36 20.62 -18.64
CA PRO A 102 15.52 20.83 -19.50
C PRO A 102 16.77 20.23 -18.83
N VAL A 103 17.30 19.15 -19.41
CA VAL A 103 18.56 18.54 -18.95
C VAL A 103 19.72 19.19 -19.67
N SER A 104 20.56 19.87 -18.89
CA SER A 104 21.80 20.51 -19.32
C SER A 104 22.79 19.49 -19.93
N SER A 105 23.53 19.96 -20.93
CA SER A 105 24.63 19.32 -21.69
C SER A 105 25.28 18.09 -21.02
N SER A 106 25.12 16.90 -21.61
CA SER A 106 25.80 15.67 -21.19
C SER A 106 26.86 15.23 -22.22
N THR A 107 27.82 14.40 -21.78
CA THR A 107 28.97 13.99 -22.60
C THR A 107 28.62 12.83 -23.57
N PRO A 108 29.35 12.63 -24.70
CA PRO A 108 29.03 11.59 -25.69
C PRO A 108 28.92 10.15 -25.16
N LYS A 109 29.69 9.77 -24.14
CA LYS A 109 29.59 8.43 -23.50
C LYS A 109 28.32 8.27 -22.67
N GLU A 110 27.90 9.33 -21.99
CA GLU A 110 26.64 9.35 -21.23
C GLU A 110 25.44 9.37 -22.17
N ILE A 111 25.57 9.96 -23.37
CA ILE A 111 24.52 9.94 -24.40
C ILE A 111 24.27 8.52 -24.88
N VAL A 112 25.32 7.76 -25.27
CA VAL A 112 25.17 6.37 -25.75
C VAL A 112 24.63 5.44 -24.65
N GLY A 113 25.10 5.59 -23.41
CA GLY A 113 24.58 4.84 -22.27
C GLY A 113 23.11 5.14 -21.99
N ARG A 114 22.71 6.41 -22.08
CA ARG A 114 21.31 6.83 -21.95
C ARG A 114 20.45 6.29 -23.09
N GLU A 115 20.92 6.35 -24.33
CA GLU A 115 20.18 5.82 -25.50
C GLU A 115 19.88 4.32 -25.36
N ALA A 116 20.84 3.52 -24.90
CA ALA A 116 20.64 2.09 -24.64
C ALA A 116 19.59 1.86 -23.54
N ILE A 117 19.68 2.59 -22.43
CA ILE A 117 18.70 2.53 -21.33
C ILE A 117 17.31 2.97 -21.80
N HIS A 118 17.21 4.02 -22.60
CA HIS A 118 15.94 4.48 -23.17
C HIS A 118 15.31 3.43 -24.09
N LYS A 119 16.11 2.78 -24.93
CA LYS A 119 15.62 1.73 -25.83
C LYS A 119 15.09 0.51 -25.06
N GLU A 120 15.79 0.09 -24.02
CA GLU A 120 15.36 -1.02 -23.16
C GLU A 120 14.07 -0.68 -22.40
N ARG A 121 13.96 0.56 -21.89
CA ARG A 121 12.73 1.09 -21.29
C ARG A 121 11.56 1.10 -22.28
N GLU A 122 11.76 1.60 -23.50
CA GLU A 122 10.72 1.60 -24.53
C GLU A 122 10.26 0.18 -24.89
N MET A 123 11.21 -0.77 -25.00
CA MET A 123 10.89 -2.17 -25.27
C MET A 123 10.01 -2.78 -24.18
N ILE A 124 10.40 -2.63 -22.91
CA ILE A 124 9.63 -3.23 -21.82
C ILE A 124 8.27 -2.55 -21.62
N VAL A 125 8.18 -1.22 -21.80
CA VAL A 125 6.91 -0.50 -21.73
C VAL A 125 5.96 -0.93 -22.85
N ASN A 126 6.47 -1.10 -24.08
CA ASN A 126 5.68 -1.65 -25.18
C ASN A 126 5.23 -3.09 -24.89
N GLN A 127 6.14 -3.93 -24.38
CA GLN A 127 5.80 -5.30 -23.99
C GLN A 127 4.71 -5.34 -22.92
N ILE A 128 4.78 -4.49 -21.90
CA ILE A 128 3.75 -4.33 -20.87
C ILE A 128 2.41 -3.89 -21.51
N ASN A 129 2.44 -2.91 -22.41
CA ASN A 129 1.25 -2.43 -23.13
C ASN A 129 0.55 -3.57 -23.88
N MET A 130 1.32 -4.31 -24.68
CA MET A 130 0.77 -5.39 -25.50
C MET A 130 0.30 -6.58 -24.66
N THR A 131 1.03 -6.92 -23.61
CA THR A 131 0.76 -8.11 -22.78
C THR A 131 -0.43 -7.91 -21.84
N PHE A 132 -0.51 -6.76 -21.17
CA PHE A 132 -1.47 -6.53 -20.09
C PHE A 132 -2.63 -5.62 -20.49
N PHE A 133 -2.46 -4.79 -21.52
CA PHE A 133 -3.47 -3.80 -21.95
C PHE A 133 -3.91 -3.95 -23.40
N GLN A 134 -3.47 -5.00 -24.09
CA GLN A 134 -3.82 -5.26 -25.50
C GLN A 134 -3.48 -4.08 -26.43
N GLY A 135 -2.45 -3.30 -26.09
CA GLY A 135 -2.05 -2.10 -26.83
C GLY A 135 -2.83 -0.83 -26.49
N MET A 136 -3.79 -0.90 -25.57
CA MET A 136 -4.67 0.20 -25.16
C MET A 136 -4.36 0.74 -23.76
N MET A 137 -3.09 0.73 -23.33
CA MET A 137 -2.69 1.33 -22.06
C MET A 137 -2.90 2.85 -22.10
N THR A 138 -3.62 3.39 -21.10
CA THR A 138 -3.89 4.82 -20.98
C THR A 138 -2.65 5.63 -20.56
N PHE A 139 -2.61 6.92 -20.87
CA PHE A 139 -1.45 7.78 -20.61
C PHE A 139 -1.11 7.90 -19.12
N THR A 140 -2.13 7.82 -18.25
CA THR A 140 -1.95 7.82 -16.79
C THR A 140 -0.96 6.75 -16.32
N TRP A 141 -0.92 5.58 -16.96
CA TRP A 141 0.04 4.53 -16.59
C TRP A 141 1.47 4.87 -16.95
N TYR A 142 1.70 5.60 -18.05
CA TYR A 142 3.05 6.00 -18.47
C TYR A 142 3.69 6.93 -17.44
N ASP A 143 2.92 7.84 -16.82
CA ASP A 143 3.43 8.72 -15.77
C ASP A 143 3.92 7.93 -14.54
N HIS A 144 3.19 6.88 -14.17
CA HIS A 144 3.59 5.99 -13.09
C HIS A 144 4.82 5.15 -13.46
N ILE A 145 4.84 4.64 -14.69
CA ILE A 145 5.96 3.87 -15.22
C ILE A 145 7.25 4.71 -15.19
N ASP A 146 7.19 5.95 -15.67
CA ASP A 146 8.32 6.87 -15.67
C ASP A 146 8.80 7.12 -14.23
N ARG A 147 7.87 7.35 -13.29
CA ARG A 147 8.21 7.49 -11.87
C ARG A 147 8.88 6.24 -11.29
N TRP A 148 8.40 5.04 -11.61
CA TRP A 148 8.97 3.80 -11.09
C TRP A 148 10.39 3.55 -11.65
N PHE A 149 10.65 3.94 -12.90
CA PHE A 149 11.98 3.90 -13.48
C PHE A 149 12.93 4.98 -12.92
N GLU A 150 12.46 6.21 -12.73
CA GLU A 150 13.33 7.34 -12.40
C GLU A 150 13.51 7.55 -10.89
N VAL A 151 12.42 7.41 -10.14
CA VAL A 151 12.41 7.68 -8.69
C VAL A 151 12.70 6.41 -7.92
N TYR A 152 12.01 5.30 -8.23
CA TYR A 152 12.23 4.03 -7.52
C TYR A 152 13.43 3.27 -8.07
N GLY A 153 13.77 3.49 -9.33
CA GLY A 153 14.92 2.87 -9.98
C GLY A 153 14.70 1.38 -10.22
N PHE A 154 13.48 0.98 -10.55
CA PHE A 154 13.17 -0.40 -10.91
C PHE A 154 13.80 -0.77 -12.25
N ASP A 155 14.38 -1.96 -12.30
CA ASP A 155 14.85 -2.57 -13.53
C ASP A 155 13.66 -3.05 -14.39
N PRO A 156 13.87 -3.23 -15.71
CA PRO A 156 12.83 -3.69 -16.64
C PRO A 156 12.09 -4.96 -16.16
N GLU A 157 12.81 -5.93 -15.61
CA GLU A 157 12.21 -7.17 -15.12
C GLU A 157 11.29 -6.95 -13.92
N VAL A 158 11.69 -6.08 -12.99
CA VAL A 158 10.86 -5.73 -11.82
C VAL A 158 9.59 -5.02 -12.27
N MET A 159 9.71 -4.13 -13.26
CA MET A 159 8.55 -3.48 -13.88
C MET A 159 7.59 -4.49 -14.49
N PHE A 160 8.09 -5.46 -15.25
CA PHE A 160 7.23 -6.50 -15.81
C PHE A 160 6.52 -7.32 -14.72
N VAL A 161 7.24 -7.74 -13.68
CA VAL A 161 6.68 -8.52 -12.56
C VAL A 161 5.64 -7.70 -11.78
N LEU A 162 5.84 -6.39 -11.65
CA LEU A 162 4.85 -5.50 -11.02
C LEU A 162 3.49 -5.54 -11.73
N PHE A 163 3.49 -5.45 -13.06
CA PHE A 163 2.27 -5.55 -13.85
C PHE A 163 1.70 -6.97 -13.85
N GLN A 164 2.56 -8.00 -13.86
CA GLN A 164 2.13 -9.39 -13.70
C GLN A 164 1.40 -9.61 -12.38
N GLU A 165 1.91 -9.05 -11.27
CA GLU A 165 1.27 -9.14 -9.96
C GLU A 165 -0.10 -8.46 -9.96
N ALA A 166 -0.20 -7.26 -10.54
CA ALA A 166 -1.48 -6.55 -10.68
C ALA A 166 -2.48 -7.32 -11.57
N ALA A 167 -2.01 -7.96 -12.65
CA ALA A 167 -2.81 -8.77 -13.55
C ALA A 167 -3.34 -10.04 -12.87
N ASN A 168 -2.47 -10.78 -12.18
CA ASN A 168 -2.82 -12.01 -11.44
C ASN A 168 -3.90 -11.74 -10.38
N ASN A 169 -3.91 -10.54 -9.80
CA ASN A 169 -4.91 -10.10 -8.84
C ASN A 169 -6.18 -9.50 -9.48
N ASN A 170 -6.27 -9.41 -10.81
CA ASN A 170 -7.34 -8.74 -11.56
C ASN A 170 -7.53 -7.26 -11.17
N ARG A 171 -6.41 -6.54 -10.93
CA ARG A 171 -6.40 -5.15 -10.43
C ARG A 171 -5.74 -4.17 -11.41
N LEU A 172 -5.93 -4.38 -12.71
CA LEU A 172 -5.45 -3.49 -13.79
C LEU A 172 -6.49 -2.47 -14.29
N ASN A 173 -7.65 -2.39 -13.64
CA ASN A 173 -8.68 -1.40 -13.93
C ASN A 173 -8.25 0.06 -13.61
N GLY A 174 -7.11 0.24 -12.94
CA GLY A 174 -6.46 1.52 -12.72
C GLY A 174 -5.13 1.32 -11.98
N PRO A 175 -4.31 2.38 -11.83
CA PRO A 175 -2.96 2.27 -11.28
C PRO A 175 -2.90 2.03 -9.77
N GLY A 176 -4.02 2.21 -9.05
CA GLY A 176 -4.05 2.22 -7.58
C GLY A 176 -3.41 1.01 -6.90
N PHE A 177 -3.66 -0.21 -7.40
CA PHE A 177 -3.09 -1.41 -6.83
C PHE A 177 -1.59 -1.53 -7.12
N ALA A 178 -1.21 -1.36 -8.39
CA ALA A 178 0.19 -1.40 -8.81
C ALA A 178 1.04 -0.31 -8.12
N MET A 179 0.48 0.89 -7.88
CA MET A 179 1.14 1.94 -7.11
C MET A 179 1.51 1.47 -5.70
N ARG A 180 0.58 0.83 -4.99
CA ARG A 180 0.84 0.34 -3.64
C ARG A 180 1.91 -0.74 -3.62
N VAL A 181 1.83 -1.71 -4.54
CA VAL A 181 2.85 -2.76 -4.67
C VAL A 181 4.22 -2.15 -4.98
N ALA A 182 4.29 -1.16 -5.88
CA ALA A 182 5.52 -0.45 -6.19
C ALA A 182 6.07 0.33 -4.98
N GLU A 183 5.20 0.99 -4.20
CA GLU A 183 5.60 1.67 -2.96
C GLU A 183 6.18 0.68 -1.93
N ASP A 184 5.53 -0.47 -1.75
CA ASP A 184 5.98 -1.52 -0.84
C ASP A 184 7.37 -2.04 -1.26
N TRP A 185 7.54 -2.38 -2.54
CA TRP A 185 8.82 -2.85 -3.09
C TRP A 185 9.93 -1.79 -3.00
N ALA A 186 9.62 -0.54 -3.35
CA ALA A 186 10.57 0.55 -3.26
C ALA A 186 10.99 0.82 -1.81
N SER A 187 10.05 0.77 -0.86
CA SER A 187 10.32 0.93 0.58
C SER A 187 11.19 -0.21 1.13
N ALA A 188 11.06 -1.42 0.57
CA ALA A 188 11.92 -2.56 0.86
C ALA A 188 13.28 -2.53 0.13
N GLY A 189 13.54 -1.48 -0.65
CA GLY A 189 14.81 -1.30 -1.37
C GLY A 189 14.96 -2.18 -2.61
N VAL A 190 13.86 -2.73 -3.14
CA VAL A 190 13.87 -3.57 -4.35
C VAL A 190 14.06 -2.69 -5.59
N LYS A 191 15.00 -3.08 -6.44
CA LYS A 191 15.26 -2.48 -7.76
C LYS A 191 15.47 -3.53 -8.83
N THR A 192 16.16 -4.62 -8.49
CA THR A 192 16.51 -5.71 -9.40
C THR A 192 15.62 -6.93 -9.17
N TYR A 193 15.53 -7.82 -10.16
CA TYR A 193 14.81 -9.09 -10.02
C TYR A 193 15.37 -9.96 -8.87
N GLU A 194 16.69 -9.94 -8.66
CA GLU A 194 17.31 -10.69 -7.56
C GLU A 194 16.84 -10.16 -6.19
N GLN A 195 16.79 -8.84 -6.02
CA GLN A 195 16.27 -8.22 -4.80
C GLN A 195 14.79 -8.53 -4.59
N LEU A 196 13.99 -8.53 -5.68
CA LEU A 196 12.58 -8.90 -5.63
C LEU A 196 12.39 -10.36 -5.19
N SER A 197 13.21 -11.28 -5.72
CA SER A 197 13.19 -12.69 -5.33
C SER A 197 13.53 -12.88 -3.85
N ARG A 198 14.54 -12.16 -3.34
CA ARG A 198 14.87 -12.15 -1.90
C ARG A 198 13.72 -11.61 -1.05
N TYR A 199 13.08 -10.52 -1.49
CA TYR A 199 11.91 -9.93 -0.84
C TYR A 199 10.77 -10.95 -0.73
N TYR A 200 10.40 -11.62 -1.82
CA TYR A 200 9.36 -12.64 -1.81
C TYR A 200 9.72 -13.85 -0.95
N THR A 201 10.98 -14.29 -0.98
CA THR A 201 11.45 -15.40 -0.13
C THR A 201 11.28 -15.04 1.35
N HIS A 202 11.65 -13.82 1.74
CA HIS A 202 11.48 -13.33 3.10
C HIS A 202 9.99 -13.22 3.49
N PHE A 203 9.17 -12.65 2.62
CA PHE A 203 7.72 -12.55 2.80
C PHE A 203 7.04 -13.91 2.99
N LEU A 204 7.38 -14.90 2.15
CA LEU A 204 6.84 -16.27 2.25
C LEU A 204 7.22 -16.92 3.58
N LYS A 205 8.50 -16.85 3.98
CA LYS A 205 8.96 -17.37 5.28
C LYS A 205 8.20 -16.76 6.46
N LYS A 206 7.97 -15.43 6.43
CA LYS A 206 7.17 -14.75 7.46
C LYS A 206 5.73 -15.25 7.51
N ASN A 207 5.12 -15.49 6.35
CA ASN A 207 3.75 -16.02 6.30
C ASN A 207 3.65 -17.47 6.77
N GLU A 208 4.64 -18.31 6.44
CA GLU A 208 4.75 -19.68 6.97
C GLU A 208 4.86 -19.66 8.49
N LEU A 209 5.69 -18.76 9.04
CA LEU A 209 5.85 -18.58 10.47
C LEU A 209 4.58 -18.06 11.15
N LYS A 210 3.88 -17.09 10.56
CA LYS A 210 2.55 -16.63 11.03
C LYS A 210 1.55 -17.79 11.11
N ALA A 211 1.53 -18.65 10.09
CA ALA A 211 0.69 -19.84 10.06
C ALA A 211 1.10 -20.85 11.15
N LEU A 212 2.40 -21.07 11.34
CA LEU A 212 2.96 -21.93 12.39
C LEU A 212 2.54 -21.45 13.78
N VAL A 213 2.72 -20.15 14.08
CA VAL A 213 2.34 -19.54 15.36
C VAL A 213 0.85 -19.73 15.63
N GLY A 214 -0.02 -19.42 14.66
CA GLY A 214 -1.46 -19.63 14.79
C GLY A 214 -1.84 -21.09 15.06
N LYS A 215 -1.18 -22.03 14.36
CA LYS A 215 -1.37 -23.48 14.55
C LYS A 215 -0.93 -23.93 15.94
N ARG A 216 0.22 -23.47 16.42
CA ARG A 216 0.79 -23.83 17.73
C ARG A 216 -0.06 -23.29 18.89
N LEU A 217 -0.58 -22.08 18.76
CA LEU A 217 -1.48 -21.46 19.73
C LEU A 217 -2.94 -21.92 19.61
N ARG A 218 -3.28 -22.72 18.58
CA ARG A 218 -4.62 -23.26 18.30
C ARG A 218 -5.70 -22.18 18.23
N ARG A 219 -5.38 -21.03 17.63
CA ARG A 219 -6.29 -19.89 17.53
C ARG A 219 -6.15 -19.19 16.20
N LYS A 220 -7.20 -18.45 15.83
CA LYS A 220 -7.14 -17.50 14.72
C LYS A 220 -6.30 -16.29 15.13
N MET A 221 -5.39 -15.87 14.26
CA MET A 221 -4.58 -14.68 14.48
C MET A 221 -5.31 -13.43 14.00
N THR A 222 -5.32 -12.40 14.85
CA THR A 222 -5.78 -11.05 14.51
C THR A 222 -4.69 -10.29 13.77
N GLU A 223 -5.03 -9.14 13.18
CA GLU A 223 -4.03 -8.30 12.50
C GLU A 223 -2.91 -7.84 13.46
N TYR A 224 -3.25 -7.53 14.71
CA TYR A 224 -2.27 -7.20 15.75
C TYR A 224 -1.35 -8.39 16.06
N ASP A 225 -1.91 -9.60 16.15
CA ASP A 225 -1.11 -10.80 16.35
C ASP A 225 -0.12 -11.04 15.19
N LEU A 226 -0.55 -10.77 13.95
CA LEU A 226 0.32 -10.89 12.77
C LEU A 226 1.45 -9.85 12.77
N LYS A 227 1.16 -8.61 13.23
CA LYS A 227 2.15 -7.54 13.39
C LYS A 227 3.18 -7.88 14.47
N ASP A 228 2.76 -8.50 15.57
CA ASP A 228 3.69 -9.01 16.58
C ASP A 228 4.65 -10.04 15.97
N VAL A 229 4.15 -10.98 15.17
CA VAL A 229 5.01 -11.96 14.48
C VAL A 229 5.95 -11.28 13.48
N ASP A 230 5.49 -10.24 12.77
CA ASP A 230 6.35 -9.44 11.88
C ASP A 230 7.51 -8.80 12.66
N MET A 231 7.22 -8.18 13.81
CA MET A 231 8.23 -7.58 14.70
C MET A 231 9.24 -8.61 15.21
N TRP A 232 8.81 -9.84 15.54
CA TRP A 232 9.73 -10.88 16.01
C TRP A 232 10.78 -11.26 14.97
N VAL A 233 10.41 -11.22 13.68
CA VAL A 233 11.33 -11.53 12.59
C VAL A 233 12.16 -10.31 12.20
N ASP A 234 11.49 -9.18 11.96
CA ASP A 234 12.13 -8.00 11.36
C ASP A 234 12.97 -7.21 12.38
N GLU A 235 12.45 -7.00 13.59
CA GLU A 235 13.10 -6.19 14.62
C GLU A 235 13.96 -7.04 15.55
N TYR A 236 13.45 -8.19 16.00
CA TYR A 236 14.21 -9.06 16.90
C TYR A 236 15.19 -9.99 16.18
N GLY A 237 15.00 -10.20 14.88
CA GLY A 237 15.86 -11.07 14.08
C GLY A 237 15.72 -12.55 14.43
N PHE A 238 14.61 -12.97 15.02
CA PHE A 238 14.41 -14.36 15.45
C PHE A 238 13.91 -15.26 14.33
N GLY A 239 14.60 -16.38 14.17
CA GLY A 239 14.21 -17.46 13.28
C GLY A 239 13.12 -18.36 13.86
N GLU A 240 12.66 -19.30 13.04
CA GLU A 240 11.65 -20.28 13.41
C GLU A 240 12.03 -21.08 14.66
N ASP A 241 13.30 -21.46 14.80
CA ASP A 241 13.84 -22.22 15.92
C ASP A 241 13.66 -21.54 17.27
N ILE A 242 14.02 -20.26 17.37
CA ILE A 242 13.86 -19.46 18.59
C ILE A 242 12.37 -19.24 18.87
N ILE A 243 11.58 -18.94 17.85
CA ILE A 243 10.14 -18.71 18.00
C ILE A 243 9.41 -19.98 18.44
N GLU A 244 9.78 -21.15 17.91
CA GLU A 244 9.28 -22.44 18.37
C GLU A 244 9.63 -22.71 19.84
N GLU A 245 10.82 -22.34 20.28
CA GLU A 245 11.23 -22.45 21.69
C GLU A 245 10.39 -21.54 22.60
N ALA A 246 10.09 -20.31 22.17
CA ALA A 246 9.19 -19.41 22.92
C ALA A 246 7.76 -19.98 22.98
N LEU A 247 7.26 -20.51 21.86
CA LEU A 247 5.95 -21.18 21.81
C LEU A 247 5.91 -22.43 22.70
N SER A 248 7.04 -23.14 22.85
CA SER A 248 7.17 -24.32 23.72
C SER A 248 6.80 -24.00 25.17
N LYS A 249 7.09 -22.78 25.65
CA LYS A 249 6.74 -22.31 27.00
C LYS A 249 5.25 -22.10 27.25
N THR A 250 4.44 -22.12 26.20
CA THR A 250 2.97 -22.07 26.32
C THR A 250 2.34 -23.45 26.43
N ARG A 251 3.14 -24.55 26.33
CA ARG A 251 2.64 -25.92 26.44
C ARG A 251 1.99 -26.14 27.80
N GLY A 252 0.74 -26.60 27.78
CA GLY A 252 -0.05 -26.87 28.99
C GLY A 252 -0.77 -25.64 29.57
N ALA A 253 -0.59 -24.44 29.01
CA ALA A 253 -1.41 -23.29 29.36
C ALA A 253 -2.84 -23.49 28.85
N SER A 254 -3.83 -23.16 29.69
CA SER A 254 -5.25 -23.23 29.33
C SER A 254 -5.64 -22.20 28.25
N ASN A 255 -4.95 -21.04 28.22
CA ASN A 255 -5.18 -19.99 27.23
C ASN A 255 -3.84 -19.41 26.71
N PRO A 256 -3.20 -20.06 25.74
CA PRO A 256 -1.99 -19.55 25.09
C PRO A 256 -2.24 -18.19 24.42
N SER A 257 -1.37 -17.21 24.65
CA SER A 257 -1.52 -15.87 24.09
C SER A 257 -0.26 -15.42 23.35
N VAL A 258 -0.45 -14.74 22.21
CA VAL A 258 0.64 -14.10 21.46
C VAL A 258 1.38 -13.12 22.34
N ARG A 259 0.67 -12.32 23.12
CA ARG A 259 1.25 -11.36 24.08
C ARG A 259 2.22 -12.00 25.07
N TYR A 260 1.95 -13.20 25.57
CA TYR A 260 2.89 -13.92 26.43
C TYR A 260 4.16 -14.32 25.66
N VAL A 261 4.00 -14.85 24.45
CA VAL A 261 5.13 -15.21 23.58
C VAL A 261 5.96 -13.97 23.24
N THR A 262 5.31 -12.85 22.89
CA THR A 262 5.96 -11.54 22.68
C THR A 262 6.77 -11.11 23.90
N ALA A 263 6.26 -11.30 25.11
CA ALA A 263 6.98 -10.94 26.34
C ALA A 263 8.22 -11.81 26.57
N VAL A 264 8.14 -13.12 26.29
CA VAL A 264 9.29 -14.04 26.34
C VAL A 264 10.35 -13.64 25.30
N LEU A 265 9.94 -13.42 24.05
CA LEU A 265 10.85 -13.04 22.97
C LEU A 265 11.49 -11.68 23.24
N LYS A 266 10.72 -10.71 23.77
CA LYS A 266 11.26 -9.41 24.16
C LYS A 266 12.33 -9.52 25.24
N ASP A 267 12.12 -10.34 26.27
CA ASP A 267 13.13 -10.61 27.31
C ASP A 267 14.41 -11.18 26.70
N TRP A 268 14.31 -12.11 25.75
CA TRP A 268 15.47 -12.68 25.06
C TRP A 268 16.19 -11.67 24.16
N TYR A 269 15.44 -10.82 23.48
CA TYR A 269 16.00 -9.75 22.63
C TYR A 269 16.76 -8.71 23.46
N GLU A 270 16.20 -8.28 24.60
CA GLU A 270 16.84 -7.35 25.53
C GLU A 270 18.15 -7.91 26.13
N HIS A 271 18.25 -9.23 26.27
CA HIS A 271 19.47 -9.91 26.70
C HIS A 271 20.43 -10.27 25.54
N ASN A 272 20.15 -9.78 24.31
CA ASN A 272 20.94 -10.03 23.10
C ASN A 272 21.16 -11.52 22.78
N LEU A 273 20.20 -12.38 23.11
CA LEU A 273 20.27 -13.81 22.81
C LEU A 273 19.95 -14.00 21.33
N LYS A 274 20.90 -14.53 20.53
CA LYS A 274 20.75 -14.65 19.07
C LYS A 274 20.72 -16.08 18.55
N THR A 275 21.13 -17.04 19.38
CA THR A 275 21.16 -18.46 19.03
C THR A 275 20.26 -19.26 19.94
N LEU A 276 19.80 -20.42 19.46
CA LEU A 276 19.01 -21.34 20.27
C LEU A 276 19.78 -21.83 21.50
N GLU A 277 21.10 -22.02 21.37
CA GLU A 277 22.00 -22.36 22.48
C GLU A 277 22.04 -21.25 23.55
N ASP A 278 22.15 -19.99 23.15
CA ASP A 278 22.16 -18.85 24.09
C ASP A 278 20.85 -18.80 24.88
N VAL A 279 19.72 -18.95 24.19
CA VAL A 279 18.38 -18.99 24.79
C VAL A 279 18.27 -20.11 25.81
N ARG A 280 18.69 -21.33 25.46
CA ARG A 280 18.65 -22.47 26.39
C ARG A 280 19.52 -22.25 27.62
N SER A 281 20.75 -21.76 27.43
CA SER A 281 21.67 -21.52 28.54
C SER A 281 21.18 -20.43 29.49
N TYR A 282 20.54 -19.38 28.96
CA TYR A 282 19.93 -18.31 29.74
C TYR A 282 18.73 -18.82 30.54
N GLU A 283 17.86 -19.62 29.92
CA GLU A 283 16.69 -20.20 30.58
C GLU A 283 17.06 -21.23 31.66
N GLU A 284 18.09 -22.04 31.44
CA GLU A 284 18.64 -22.96 32.45
C GLU A 284 19.16 -22.20 33.68
N LYS A 285 19.91 -21.10 33.47
CA LYS A 285 20.36 -20.24 34.57
C LYS A 285 19.19 -19.61 35.32
N ARG A 286 18.22 -19.05 34.59
CA ARG A 286 17.04 -18.39 35.16
C ARG A 286 16.18 -19.37 35.99
N THR A 287 15.99 -20.60 35.50
CA THR A 287 15.24 -21.63 36.22
C THR A 287 15.99 -22.12 37.46
N ALA A 288 17.31 -22.29 37.38
CA ALA A 288 18.15 -22.61 38.54
C ALA A 288 18.08 -21.51 39.62
N GLU A 289 18.22 -20.24 39.24
CA GLU A 289 18.12 -19.09 40.14
C GLU A 289 16.73 -18.99 40.79
N MET A 290 15.66 -19.17 40.02
CA MET A 290 14.29 -19.13 40.53
C MET A 290 14.00 -20.28 41.51
N SER A 291 14.55 -21.47 41.23
CA SER A 291 14.44 -22.63 42.14
C SER A 291 15.21 -22.38 43.44
N ALA A 292 16.39 -21.76 43.38
CA ALA A 292 17.18 -21.39 44.54
C ALA A 292 16.49 -20.31 45.40
N LEU A 293 15.87 -19.31 44.76
CA LEU A 293 15.07 -18.29 45.46
C LEU A 293 13.83 -18.90 46.13
N ARG A 294 13.11 -19.81 45.46
CA ARG A 294 11.97 -20.53 46.06
C ARG A 294 12.40 -21.40 47.24
N GLY A 295 13.55 -22.08 47.14
CA GLY A 295 14.13 -22.85 48.24
C GLY A 295 14.45 -21.98 49.46
N LYS A 296 15.09 -20.81 49.25
CA LYS A 296 15.36 -19.84 50.31
C LYS A 296 14.08 -19.29 50.95
N ALA A 297 13.07 -18.94 50.14
CA ALA A 297 11.78 -18.45 50.65
C ALA A 297 11.01 -19.52 51.44
N ALA A 298 11.09 -20.79 51.02
CA ALA A 298 10.50 -21.91 51.76
C ALA A 298 11.22 -22.19 53.08
N SER A 299 12.55 -22.07 53.12
CA SER A 299 13.35 -22.17 54.36
C SER A 299 12.98 -21.07 55.36
N LEU A 300 12.95 -19.80 54.91
CA LEU A 300 12.58 -18.66 55.76
C LEU A 300 11.16 -18.77 56.32
N ARG A 301 10.22 -19.34 55.57
CA ARG A 301 8.85 -19.62 56.04
C ARG A 301 8.78 -20.77 57.05
N ARG A 302 9.74 -21.70 57.02
CA ARG A 302 9.83 -22.82 57.97
C ARG A 302 10.44 -22.36 59.29
N ASP A 303 11.54 -21.59 59.24
CA ASP A 303 12.18 -21.02 60.43
C ASP A 303 11.26 -20.07 61.20
N ASN A 304 10.36 -19.34 60.50
CA ASN A 304 9.39 -18.46 61.15
C ASN A 304 8.14 -19.18 61.69
N ARG A 305 7.95 -20.47 61.37
CA ARG A 305 6.84 -21.31 61.88
C ARG A 305 7.17 -21.92 63.24
N ASP A 306 8.44 -22.20 63.49
CA ASP A 306 8.93 -22.75 64.76
C ASP A 306 9.08 -21.69 65.85
N ASN A 307 8.89 -20.41 65.51
CA ASN A 307 8.97 -19.28 66.44
C ASN A 307 7.60 -18.81 66.99
N PHE A 308 6.52 -19.55 66.71
CA PHE A 308 5.17 -19.30 67.25
C PHE A 308 4.70 -20.46 68.15
N THR A 309 5.49 -20.77 69.17
CA THR A 309 5.00 -21.51 70.33
C THR A 309 4.28 -20.53 71.26
N LEU A 310 2.95 -20.44 71.09
CA LEU A 310 2.08 -19.77 72.04
C LEU A 310 2.16 -20.51 73.39
N ASP A 311 2.70 -19.79 74.38
CA ASP A 311 2.66 -20.12 75.80
C ASP A 311 1.21 -20.38 76.23
N ALA A 312 0.88 -21.65 76.40
CA ALA A 312 -0.41 -22.12 76.89
C ALA A 312 -0.46 -21.98 78.41
N SER A 313 -0.58 -20.75 78.92
CA SER A 313 -1.11 -20.53 80.26
C SER A 313 -1.83 -19.18 80.40
N ARG A 314 -3.15 -19.20 80.19
CA ARG A 314 -4.15 -18.65 81.12
C ARG A 314 -5.55 -18.77 80.53
N ASN A 315 -6.25 -19.75 81.07
CA ASN A 315 -7.69 -19.91 81.00
C ASN A 315 -8.34 -18.96 82.02
N THR A 316 -9.15 -18.00 81.56
CA THR A 316 -10.36 -17.55 82.26
C THR A 316 -11.36 -17.12 81.20
N GLY A 317 -12.38 -17.95 80.99
CA GLY A 317 -13.41 -17.71 80.00
C GLY A 317 -14.41 -16.64 80.39
N VAL A 318 -15.11 -16.13 79.38
CA VAL A 318 -16.52 -15.69 79.44
C VAL A 318 -17.09 -15.90 78.04
N GLU A 319 -18.16 -16.70 77.95
CA GLU A 319 -19.01 -16.89 76.77
C GLU A 319 -19.84 -15.62 76.43
N VAL A 320 -20.58 -15.69 75.32
CA VAL A 320 -21.60 -14.77 74.78
C VAL A 320 -21.04 -13.92 73.63
N GLY A 321 -21.59 -13.90 72.42
CA GLY A 321 -22.81 -14.51 71.90
C GLY A 321 -22.87 -14.31 70.39
N THR A 322 -23.85 -15.00 69.81
CA THR A 322 -24.22 -15.15 68.41
C THR A 322 -24.35 -13.88 67.57
N GLY A 323 -23.97 -13.99 66.30
CA GLY A 323 -24.68 -13.37 65.17
C GLY A 323 -24.01 -12.15 64.55
N ILE A 324 -23.67 -12.24 63.27
CA ILE A 324 -24.30 -11.47 62.17
C ILE A 324 -23.59 -11.80 60.85
N ARG A 325 -24.43 -12.05 59.85
CA ARG A 325 -24.12 -12.38 58.46
C ARG A 325 -23.96 -11.07 57.65
N MET A 326 -22.91 -11.00 56.84
CA MET A 326 -22.61 -10.18 55.63
C MET A 326 -23.55 -9.03 55.20
N PRO A 327 -22.98 -8.03 54.49
CA PRO A 327 -23.53 -7.69 53.17
C PRO A 327 -22.52 -7.78 52.02
N ARG A 328 -22.98 -8.39 50.92
CA ARG A 328 -22.41 -8.29 49.56
C ARG A 328 -22.62 -6.87 49.02
N LEU A 329 -21.63 -6.32 48.34
CA LEU A 329 -21.81 -5.16 47.47
C LEU A 329 -22.48 -5.59 46.17
N MET A 330 -23.61 -4.96 45.86
CA MET A 330 -24.33 -5.11 44.60
C MET A 330 -23.68 -4.29 43.49
N SER A 331 -23.86 -4.82 42.28
CA SER A 331 -23.68 -4.21 40.98
C SER A 331 -24.66 -3.07 40.75
N ASP A 332 -24.17 -1.92 40.29
CA ASP A 332 -25.01 -0.88 39.69
C ASP A 332 -25.37 -1.26 38.26
N THR A 333 -26.67 -1.51 38.05
CA THR A 333 -27.38 -1.36 36.79
C THR A 333 -28.19 -0.08 36.89
N THR A 334 -27.97 0.85 35.97
CA THR A 334 -28.97 1.84 35.56
C THR A 334 -28.94 1.93 34.05
N ASP A 335 -29.81 1.16 33.42
CA ASP A 335 -30.51 1.59 32.21
C ASP A 335 -31.39 2.78 32.59
N GLU A 336 -31.44 3.81 31.74
CA GLU A 336 -32.73 4.39 31.35
C GLU A 336 -32.58 5.19 30.04
N GLU A 337 -33.54 4.91 29.16
CA GLU A 337 -33.81 5.45 27.83
C GLU A 337 -34.26 6.91 27.86
N HIS A 338 -33.98 7.65 26.78
CA HIS A 338 -34.98 8.24 25.87
C HIS A 338 -34.36 9.36 25.02
N ASP A 339 -34.18 9.14 23.72
CA ASP A 339 -35.03 9.67 22.63
C ASP A 339 -34.50 9.21 21.24
#